data_AF-A0A9P6Q7A4-F1
#
_entry.id   AF-A0A9P6Q7A4-F1
#
_cell.length_a   1.000
_cell.length_b   1.000
_cell.length_c   1.000
_cell.angle_alpha   90.00
_cell.angle_beta   90.00
_cell.angle_gamma   90.00
#
_symmetry.space_group_name_H-M   'P 1'
#
loop_
_entity.id
_entity.type
_entity.pdbx_description
1 polymer ?
#
loop_
_entity_poly.entity_id
_entity_poly.type
_entity_poly.pdbx_seq_one_letter_code
_entity_poly.pdbx_strand_id
1 'polypeptide(L)'
;MARAYGRGYSGFTSAWVHWQQTPARYKHNGDRNPPAGALVFWQGGKYGHIAISTGGGKIISTDIGGTGTLTRSTISTVEKKWGQKYVGWTAPWYR
;
A
#
# COMPACT_ATOMS: atom_id res chain seq x y z
N MET A 1 2.15 -3.19 8.69
CA MET A 1 3.31 -2.59 9.42
C MET A 1 4.02 -1.61 8.49
N ALA A 2 4.49 -0.45 8.96
CA ALA A 2 5.16 0.56 8.12
C ALA A 2 6.69 0.54 8.28
N ARG A 3 7.28 -0.65 8.33
CA ARG A 3 8.72 -0.84 8.62
C ARG A 3 9.65 -0.13 7.64
N ALA A 4 9.21 0.10 6.41
CA ALA A 4 10.02 0.75 5.38
C ALA A 4 10.23 2.26 5.57
N TYR A 5 9.56 2.89 6.56
CA TYR A 5 9.78 4.30 6.93
C TYR A 5 10.26 4.48 8.38
N GLY A 6 10.87 3.44 8.98
CA GLY A 6 11.46 3.55 10.31
C GLY A 6 10.47 3.68 11.48
N ARG A 7 9.17 3.42 11.27
CA ARG A 7 8.15 3.39 12.33
C ARG A 7 7.43 2.05 12.39
N GLY A 8 7.07 1.63 13.61
CA GLY A 8 6.26 0.41 13.84
C GLY A 8 4.92 0.44 13.10
N TYR A 9 4.32 1.64 12.99
CA TYR A 9 3.02 1.91 12.37
C TYR A 9 3.03 3.32 11.75
N SER A 10 2.28 3.54 10.66
CA SER A 10 2.11 4.88 10.05
C SER A 10 1.21 5.82 10.86
N GLY A 11 0.83 5.46 12.10
CA GLY A 11 -0.11 6.22 12.93
C GLY A 11 -1.59 5.91 12.70
N PHE A 12 -1.92 4.96 11.82
CA PHE A 12 -3.29 4.56 11.49
C PHE A 12 -3.57 3.10 11.84
N THR A 13 -4.75 2.83 12.41
CA THR A 13 -5.22 1.51 12.83
C THR A 13 -5.41 0.52 11.67
N SER A 14 -5.53 1.00 10.43
CA SER A 14 -5.66 0.17 9.24
C SER A 14 -5.22 0.90 7.97
N ALA A 15 -4.88 0.15 6.92
CA ALA A 15 -4.53 0.69 5.61
C ALA A 15 -5.70 1.48 5.00
N TRP A 16 -6.93 0.99 5.21
CA TRP A 16 -8.12 1.65 4.73
C TRP A 16 -8.40 2.99 5.43
N VAL A 17 -8.15 3.10 6.73
CA VAL A 17 -8.29 4.38 7.46
C VAL A 17 -7.26 5.39 6.96
N HIS A 18 -6.02 4.96 6.72
CA HIS A 18 -5.00 5.84 6.15
C HIS A 18 -5.41 6.34 4.76
N TRP A 19 -5.92 5.45 3.91
CA TRP A 19 -6.50 5.85 2.64
C TRP A 19 -7.65 6.85 2.84
N GLN A 20 -8.66 6.56 3.66
CA GLN A 20 -9.78 7.48 3.89
C GLN A 20 -9.34 8.86 4.38
N GLN A 21 -8.39 8.93 5.31
CA GLN A 21 -7.87 10.20 5.85
C GLN A 21 -6.94 10.95 4.89
N THR A 22 -6.39 10.28 3.87
CA THR A 22 -5.60 10.97 2.84
C THR A 22 -6.50 11.97 2.09
N PRO A 23 -6.13 13.26 2.00
CA PRO A 23 -6.90 14.24 1.24
C PRO A 23 -7.06 13.82 -0.22
N ALA A 24 -8.25 14.02 -0.81
CA ALA A 24 -8.54 13.60 -2.19
C ALA A 24 -7.54 14.14 -3.23
N ARG A 25 -6.99 15.33 -3.00
CA ARG A 25 -5.96 15.94 -3.87
C ARG A 25 -4.64 15.15 -3.97
N TYR A 26 -4.37 14.26 -3.02
CA TYR A 26 -3.19 13.39 -3.03
C TYR A 26 -3.55 11.94 -3.34
N LYS A 27 -4.85 11.63 -3.47
CA LYS A 27 -5.32 10.30 -3.86
C LYS A 27 -5.32 10.19 -5.36
N HIS A 28 -4.42 9.36 -5.87
CA HIS A 28 -4.42 8.91 -7.25
C HIS A 28 -5.29 7.65 -7.35
N ASN A 29 -6.61 7.85 -7.27
CA ASN A 29 -7.61 6.78 -7.36
C ASN A 29 -7.52 6.08 -8.73
N GLY A 30 -7.42 4.74 -8.72
CA GLY A 30 -7.43 3.92 -9.93
C GLY A 30 -6.17 4.01 -10.80
N ASP A 31 -5.26 4.95 -10.53
CA ASP A 31 -4.00 5.07 -11.24
C ASP A 31 -3.07 3.89 -10.88
N ARG A 32 -2.66 3.12 -11.89
CA ARG A 32 -1.82 1.92 -11.72
C ARG A 32 -0.33 2.19 -11.96
N ASN A 33 0.07 3.46 -12.10
CA ASN A 33 1.45 3.89 -12.30
C ASN A 33 2.04 4.68 -11.10
N PRO A 34 2.10 4.08 -9.90
CA PRO A 34 2.64 4.76 -8.73
C PRO A 34 4.16 5.00 -8.87
N PRO A 35 4.65 6.23 -8.64
CA PRO A 35 6.09 6.52 -8.64
C PRO A 35 6.81 5.80 -7.50
N ALA A 36 8.13 5.70 -7.59
CA ALA A 36 8.94 5.13 -6.51
C ALA A 36 8.77 5.93 -5.21
N GLY A 37 8.49 5.23 -4.11
CA GLY A 37 8.18 5.82 -2.80
C GLY A 37 6.69 6.06 -2.56
N ALA A 38 5.82 5.94 -3.56
CA ALA A 38 4.38 6.09 -3.35
C ALA A 38 3.81 4.96 -2.48
N LEU A 39 2.84 5.28 -1.63
CA LEU A 39 2.05 4.32 -0.89
C LEU A 39 0.89 3.84 -1.76
N VAL A 40 0.79 2.54 -1.96
CA VAL A 40 -0.25 1.88 -2.74
C VAL A 40 -1.23 1.19 -1.79
N PHE A 41 -2.52 1.30 -2.09
CA PHE A 41 -3.59 0.84 -1.22
C PHE A 41 -4.51 -0.14 -1.95
N TRP A 42 -4.94 -1.16 -1.19
CA TRP A 42 -5.97 -2.09 -1.62
C TRP A 42 -7.11 -2.11 -0.61
N GLN A 43 -8.31 -2.24 -1.14
CA GLN A 43 -9.54 -2.48 -0.42
C GLN A 43 -9.87 -3.97 -0.47
N GLY A 44 -9.98 -4.59 0.70
CA GLY A 44 -10.28 -6.01 0.86
C GLY A 44 -9.83 -6.53 2.21
N GLY A 45 -10.49 -7.58 2.72
CA GLY A 45 -10.25 -8.11 4.07
C GLY A 45 -10.69 -7.15 5.19
N LYS A 46 -10.32 -7.47 6.45
CA LYS A 46 -10.76 -6.75 7.66
C LYS A 46 -10.11 -5.36 7.84
N TYR A 47 -8.94 -5.12 7.25
CA TYR A 47 -8.13 -3.90 7.49
C TYR A 47 -7.60 -3.21 6.21
N GLY A 48 -7.91 -3.74 5.02
CA GLY A 48 -7.26 -3.33 3.77
C GLY A 48 -5.79 -3.74 3.72
N HIS A 49 -5.08 -3.36 2.65
CA HIS A 49 -3.64 -3.57 2.52
C HIS A 49 -2.93 -2.33 2.04
N ILE A 50 -1.69 -2.16 2.48
CA ILE A 50 -0.80 -1.07 2.09
C ILE A 50 0.57 -1.64 1.75
N ALA A 51 1.15 -1.15 0.67
CA ALA A 51 2.51 -1.46 0.26
C ALA A 51 3.19 -0.18 -0.27
N ILE A 52 4.48 -0.26 -0.56
CA ILE A 52 5.24 0.87 -1.11
C ILE A 52 5.59 0.57 -2.56
N SER A 53 5.25 1.45 -3.48
CA SER A 53 5.74 1.36 -4.85
C SER A 53 7.24 1.62 -4.90
N THR A 54 7.96 0.80 -5.65
CA THR A 54 9.35 1.05 -6.03
C THR A 54 9.47 1.66 -7.42
N GLY A 55 8.35 2.06 -8.02
CA GLY A 55 8.29 2.52 -9.41
C GLY A 55 8.25 1.36 -10.41
N GLY A 56 7.78 1.66 -11.64
CA GLY A 56 7.70 0.68 -12.73
C GLY A 56 6.77 -0.50 -12.45
N GLY A 57 5.66 -0.27 -11.74
CA GLY A 57 4.65 -1.30 -11.40
C GLY A 57 5.08 -2.31 -10.32
N LYS A 58 6.26 -2.14 -9.73
CA LYS A 58 6.78 -2.96 -8.64
C LYS A 58 6.43 -2.35 -7.29
N ILE A 59 6.11 -3.18 -6.32
CA ILE A 59 5.78 -2.80 -4.95
C ILE A 59 6.64 -3.60 -3.96
N ILE A 60 6.94 -3.04 -2.80
CA ILE A 60 7.46 -3.74 -1.63
C ILE A 60 6.30 -3.91 -0.68
N SER A 61 5.87 -5.16 -0.51
CA SER A 61 4.81 -5.54 0.40
C SER A 61 5.41 -6.33 1.56
N THR A 62 4.94 -6.07 2.77
CA THR A 62 5.14 -7.02 3.87
C THR A 62 4.22 -8.23 3.66
N ASP A 63 4.62 -9.39 4.15
CA ASP A 63 3.78 -10.58 4.34
C ASP A 63 3.39 -11.36 3.06
N ILE A 64 3.66 -10.84 1.86
CA ILE A 64 3.30 -11.51 0.59
C ILE A 64 4.20 -12.72 0.24
N GLY A 65 5.41 -12.75 0.81
CA GLY A 65 6.38 -13.84 0.71
C GLY A 65 6.48 -14.69 1.98
N GLY A 66 5.65 -14.42 2.99
CA GLY A 66 5.68 -15.06 4.31
C GLY A 66 5.56 -14.03 5.44
N THR A 67 4.92 -14.40 6.54
CA THR A 67 4.68 -13.53 7.71
C THR A 67 5.98 -12.87 8.17
N GLY A 68 6.01 -11.53 8.20
CA GLY A 68 7.17 -10.74 8.64
C GLY A 68 8.24 -10.49 7.57
N THR A 69 8.08 -10.97 6.34
CA THR A 69 9.04 -10.72 5.24
C THR A 69 8.67 -9.47 4.46
N LEU A 70 9.68 -8.66 4.08
CA LEU A 70 9.55 -7.61 3.09
C LEU A 70 9.89 -8.18 1.72
N THR A 71 8.87 -8.45 0.90
CA THR A 71 9.10 -9.04 -0.43
C THR A 71 8.71 -8.05 -1.52
N ARG A 72 9.55 -7.96 -2.55
CA ARG A 72 9.24 -7.19 -3.75
C ARG A 72 8.25 -7.99 -4.61
N SER A 73 7.13 -7.39 -4.93
CA SER A 73 6.00 -8.00 -5.62
C SER A 73 5.36 -7.02 -6.59
N THR A 74 4.22 -7.36 -7.18
CA THR A 74 3.48 -6.45 -8.07
C THR A 74 2.07 -6.23 -7.57
N ILE A 75 1.41 -5.16 -8.04
CA ILE A 75 0.02 -4.86 -7.70
C ILE A 75 -0.89 -6.05 -8.03
N SER A 76 -0.67 -6.64 -9.21
CA SER A 76 -1.43 -7.81 -9.67
C SER A 76 -1.18 -9.05 -8.83
N THR A 77 -0.02 -9.20 -8.19
CA THR A 77 0.25 -10.34 -7.30
C THR A 77 -0.63 -10.27 -6.05
N VAL A 78 -0.84 -9.08 -5.48
CA VAL A 78 -1.73 -8.87 -4.32
C VAL A 78 -3.17 -9.19 -4.70
N GLU A 79 -3.64 -8.65 -5.83
CA GLU A 79 -4.99 -8.89 -6.33
C GLU A 79 -5.24 -10.40 -6.56
N LYS A 80 -4.28 -11.11 -7.16
CA LYS A 80 -4.40 -12.56 -7.43
C LYS A 80 -4.27 -13.44 -6.18
N LYS A 81 -3.32 -13.17 -5.29
CA LYS A 81 -3.10 -14.01 -4.10
C LYS A 81 -4.16 -13.81 -3.04
N TRP A 82 -4.61 -12.57 -2.83
CA TRP A 82 -5.44 -12.21 -1.68
C TRP A 82 -6.84 -11.71 -2.07
N GLY A 83 -7.16 -11.62 -3.37
CA GLY A 83 -8.48 -11.18 -3.84
C GLY A 83 -8.82 -9.73 -3.49
N GLN A 84 -7.83 -8.92 -3.11
CA GLN A 84 -8.07 -7.54 -2.71
C GLN A 84 -8.12 -6.62 -3.93
N LYS A 85 -9.00 -5.62 -3.90
CA LYS A 85 -9.20 -4.67 -4.98
C LYS A 85 -8.23 -3.50 -4.84
N TYR A 86 -7.38 -3.27 -5.82
CA TYR A 86 -6.55 -2.08 -5.84
C TYR A 86 -7.41 -0.81 -5.93
N VAL A 87 -7.17 0.17 -5.05
CA VAL A 87 -7.94 1.43 -5.04
C VAL A 87 -7.17 2.63 -5.55
N GLY A 88 -5.84 2.63 -5.42
CA GLY A 88 -5.01 3.73 -5.88
C GLY A 88 -3.74 3.89 -5.05
N TRP A 89 -3.08 5.03 -5.23
CA TRP A 89 -1.88 5.38 -4.49
C TRP A 89 -1.91 6.83 -3.99
N THR A 90 -1.09 7.13 -3.00
CA THR A 90 -0.77 8.49 -2.58
C THR A 90 0.73 8.62 -2.36
N ALA A 91 1.27 9.83 -2.53
CA ALA A 91 2.59 10.16 -2.03
C ALA A 91 2.68 9.88 -0.51
N PRO A 92 3.86 9.57 0.03
CA PRO A 92 4.04 9.36 1.46
C PRO A 92 3.67 10.65 2.20
N TRP A 93 2.49 10.64 2.81
CA TRP A 93 1.98 11.73 3.61
C TRP A 93 1.98 11.26 5.07
N TYR A 94 2.59 12.06 5.93
CA TYR A 94 2.64 11.82 7.36
C TYR A 94 1.93 12.99 8.03
N ARG A 95 1.10 12.69 9.02
CA ARG A 95 0.52 13.69 9.92
C ARG A 95 1.40 13.86 11.14
#